data_AF-A0A7J3X4X7-F1
#
_entry.id   AF-A0A7J3X4X7-F1
#
_cell.length_a   1.000
_cell.length_b   1.000
_cell.length_c   1.000
_cell.angle_alpha   90.00
_cell.angle_beta   90.00
_cell.angle_gamma   90.00
#
_symmetry.space_group_name_H-M   'P 1'
#
loop_
_entity.id
_entity.type
_entity.pdbx_description
1 polymer ?
#
loop_
_entity_poly.entity_id
_entity_poly.type
_entity_poly.pdbx_seq_one_letter_code
_entity_poly.pdbx_strand_id
1 'polypeptide(L)'
;MPTGEKARRGSRGLPIETLPYKVKIYSNNQVLVPARLVRNLGIQNLRYAVVRVRIHDSEYTLHVKLLRTKYTDSRQFTIPKEIREKHRLSANSEVEILDIRPPESPDQQVVGPRASR
;
A
#
# COMPACT_ATOMS: atom_id res chain seq x y z
N MET A 1 17.83 -12.47 33.83
CA MET A 1 16.89 -11.66 33.03
C MET A 1 17.73 -10.63 32.28
N PRO A 2 17.65 -10.44 30.95
CA PRO A 2 16.46 -10.53 30.10
C PRO A 2 16.57 -11.54 28.93
N THR A 3 15.44 -11.67 28.24
CA THR A 3 14.94 -12.80 27.47
C THR A 3 15.55 -12.89 26.07
N GLY A 4 16.32 -13.96 25.82
CA GLY A 4 16.73 -14.37 24.48
C GLY A 4 15.56 -14.98 23.72
N GLU A 5 14.76 -14.13 23.06
CA GLU A 5 13.68 -14.61 22.20
C GLU A 5 14.26 -15.19 20.90
N LYS A 6 14.39 -16.51 20.89
CA LYS A 6 14.76 -17.31 19.72
C LYS A 6 13.70 -17.13 18.62
N ALA A 7 13.99 -16.25 17.68
CA ALA A 7 13.19 -16.03 16.48
C ALA A 7 13.12 -17.31 15.63
N ARG A 8 12.00 -18.03 15.73
CA ARG A 8 11.67 -19.20 14.91
C ARG A 8 11.69 -18.83 13.42
N ARG A 9 12.40 -19.63 12.63
CA ARG A 9 12.40 -19.65 11.16
C ARG A 9 11.01 -20.03 10.64
N GLY A 10 10.16 -19.04 10.45
CA GLY A 10 9.14 -19.03 9.41
C GLY A 10 9.28 -17.65 8.78
N SER A 11 9.50 -17.58 7.46
CA SER A 11 9.80 -16.35 6.71
C SER A 11 8.97 -15.19 7.24
N ARG A 12 9.57 -14.37 8.12
CA ARG A 12 8.84 -13.34 8.85
C ARG A 12 8.37 -12.35 7.80
N GLY A 13 7.09 -12.40 7.45
CA GLY A 13 6.46 -11.33 6.67
C GLY A 13 6.83 -10.01 7.34
N LEU A 14 7.07 -8.97 6.54
CA LEU A 14 7.45 -7.64 7.02
C LEU A 14 6.56 -7.28 8.23
N PRO A 15 7.16 -6.97 9.42
CA PRO A 15 6.42 -6.69 10.66
C PRO A 15 5.82 -5.29 10.63
N ILE A 16 5.18 -4.94 9.52
CA ILE A 16 4.56 -3.64 9.28
C ILE A 16 3.06 -3.84 9.47
N GLU A 17 2.58 -3.45 10.64
CA GLU A 17 1.19 -3.62 11.07
C GLU A 17 0.49 -2.26 11.30
N THR A 18 1.28 -1.18 11.33
CA THR A 18 0.85 0.19 11.58
C THR A 18 1.14 1.10 10.39
N LEU A 19 0.21 2.02 10.16
CA LEU A 19 0.35 3.17 9.27
C LEU A 19 0.78 4.39 10.12
N PRO A 20 1.59 5.32 9.60
CA PRO A 20 2.21 5.31 8.28
C PRO A 20 3.43 4.37 8.19
N TYR A 21 3.72 3.82 7.00
CA TYR A 21 4.92 3.02 6.75
C TYR A 21 5.58 3.34 5.43
N LYS A 22 6.91 3.20 5.36
CA LYS A 22 7.68 3.40 4.12
C LYS A 22 7.86 2.07 3.39
N VAL A 23 7.63 2.07 2.08
CA VAL A 23 7.76 0.90 1.21
C VAL A 23 8.41 1.28 -0.11
N LYS A 24 9.18 0.35 -0.68
CA LYS A 24 9.81 0.53 -1.98
C LYS A 24 8.87 0.09 -3.10
N ILE A 25 8.85 0.86 -4.17
CA ILE A 25 8.18 0.49 -5.41
C ILE A 25 9.01 -0.59 -6.10
N TYR A 26 8.40 -1.74 -6.40
CA TYR A 26 9.04 -2.80 -7.18
C TYR A 26 9.24 -2.37 -8.64
N SER A 27 10.16 -3.03 -9.35
CA SER A 27 10.45 -2.74 -10.75
C SER A 27 9.24 -2.79 -11.69
N ASN A 28 8.18 -3.50 -11.32
CA ASN A 28 6.91 -3.53 -12.07
C ASN A 28 5.98 -2.34 -11.77
N ASN A 29 6.47 -1.29 -11.11
CA ASN A 29 5.67 -0.16 -10.60
C ASN A 29 4.55 -0.59 -9.63
N GLN A 30 4.77 -1.74 -9.02
CA GLN A 30 3.85 -2.35 -8.07
C GLN A 30 4.38 -2.14 -6.66
N VAL A 31 3.46 -1.85 -5.75
CA VAL A 31 3.75 -1.81 -4.33
C VAL A 31 3.16 -3.05 -3.69
N LEU A 32 4.00 -3.75 -2.94
CA LEU A 32 3.58 -4.89 -2.15
C LEU A 32 3.06 -4.42 -0.81
N VAL A 33 1.81 -4.75 -0.53
CA VAL A 33 1.18 -4.60 0.77
C VAL A 33 1.33 -5.93 1.51
N PRO A 34 2.02 -5.96 2.66
CA PRO A 34 2.21 -7.19 3.42
C PRO A 34 0.88 -7.76 3.91
N ALA A 35 0.76 -9.09 3.90
CA ALA A 35 -0.42 -9.82 4.35
C ALA A 35 -0.93 -9.39 5.74
N ARG A 36 -0.01 -9.07 6.66
CA ARG A 36 -0.36 -8.61 8.01
C ARG A 36 -1.14 -7.30 7.97
N LEU A 37 -0.67 -6.32 7.21
CA LEU A 37 -1.36 -5.03 7.06
C LEU A 37 -2.72 -5.22 6.38
N VAL A 38 -2.78 -6.06 5.35
CA VAL A 38 -4.04 -6.41 4.66
C VAL A 38 -5.05 -7.03 5.64
N ARG A 39 -4.59 -7.92 6.52
CA ARG A 39 -5.41 -8.55 7.57
C ARG A 39 -5.87 -7.54 8.61
N ASN A 40 -4.97 -6.69 9.09
CA ASN A 40 -5.28 -5.68 10.11
C ASN A 40 -6.31 -4.66 9.63
N LEU A 41 -6.20 -4.26 8.36
CA LEU A 41 -7.15 -3.36 7.71
C LEU A 41 -8.45 -4.03 7.27
N GLY A 42 -8.55 -5.36 7.36
CA GLY A 42 -9.72 -6.11 6.89
C GLY A 42 -9.94 -6.10 5.38
N ILE A 43 -8.97 -5.63 4.58
CA ILE A 43 -9.14 -5.47 3.13
C ILE A 43 -8.94 -6.76 2.35
N GLN A 44 -8.78 -7.92 3.01
CA GLN A 44 -8.45 -9.23 2.43
C GLN A 44 -9.35 -9.69 1.28
N ASN A 45 -10.62 -9.27 1.25
CA ASN A 45 -11.60 -9.68 0.25
C ASN A 45 -11.98 -8.56 -0.75
N LEU A 46 -11.36 -7.38 -0.66
CA LEU A 46 -11.70 -6.23 -1.50
C LEU A 46 -11.05 -6.33 -2.88
N ARG A 47 -11.66 -5.81 -3.93
CA ARG A 47 -11.00 -5.71 -5.25
C ARG A 47 -10.27 -4.38 -5.43
N TYR A 48 -10.72 -3.35 -4.72
CA TYR A 48 -10.19 -1.99 -4.76
C TYR A 48 -9.88 -1.53 -3.35
N ALA A 49 -8.97 -0.57 -3.23
CA ALA A 49 -8.74 0.17 -1.99
C ALA A 49 -8.32 1.60 -2.29
N VAL A 50 -8.59 2.46 -1.32
CA VAL A 50 -8.16 3.84 -1.33
C VAL A 50 -6.90 3.92 -0.49
N VAL A 51 -5.78 4.21 -1.13
CA VAL A 51 -4.46 4.29 -0.50
C VAL A 51 -4.02 5.74 -0.50
N ARG A 52 -3.84 6.34 0.67
CA ARG A 52 -3.15 7.61 0.81
C ARG A 52 -1.66 7.36 0.89
N VAL A 53 -0.92 7.91 -0.05
CA VAL A 53 0.54 7.88 -0.08
C VAL A 53 1.09 9.30 -0.01
N ARG A 54 2.18 9.48 0.73
CA ARG A 54 3.03 10.65 0.68
C ARG A 54 4.25 10.34 -0.17
N ILE A 55 4.45 11.16 -1.19
CA ILE A 55 5.56 11.07 -2.12
C ILE A 55 6.28 12.42 -2.08
N HIS A 56 7.55 12.39 -1.67
CA HIS A 56 8.30 13.60 -1.30
C HIS A 56 7.55 14.42 -0.25
N ASP A 57 6.96 15.56 -0.62
CA ASP A 57 6.20 16.44 0.27
C ASP A 57 4.73 16.55 -0.12
N SER A 58 4.25 15.70 -1.04
CA SER A 58 2.88 15.74 -1.54
C SER A 58 2.11 14.48 -1.16
N GLU A 59 0.92 14.68 -0.62
CA GLU A 59 -0.02 13.60 -0.31
C GLU A 59 -0.95 13.32 -1.48
N TYR A 60 -1.14 12.04 -1.79
CA TYR A 60 -2.01 11.58 -2.86
C TYR A 60 -2.91 10.47 -2.38
N THR A 61 -4.20 10.62 -2.67
CA THR A 61 -5.19 9.58 -2.44
C THR A 61 -5.40 8.81 -3.74
N LEU A 62 -5.04 7.53 -3.75
CA LEU A 62 -5.05 6.67 -4.93
C LEU A 62 -6.10 5.58 -4.79
N HIS A 63 -6.96 5.46 -5.79
CA HIS A 63 -7.92 4.38 -5.90
C HIS A 63 -7.27 3.28 -6.73
N VAL A 64 -6.77 2.25 -6.05
CA VAL A 64 -5.98 1.20 -6.70
C VAL A 64 -6.66 -0.14 -6.64
N LYS A 65 -6.46 -0.94 -7.69
CA LYS A 65 -6.90 -2.33 -7.71
C LYS A 65 -5.90 -3.17 -6.93
N LEU A 66 -6.38 -3.88 -5.93
CA LEU A 66 -5.58 -4.81 -5.15
C LEU A 66 -5.54 -6.16 -5.85
N LEU A 67 -4.39 -6.50 -6.39
CA LEU A 67 -4.09 -7.78 -7.00
C LEU A 67 -3.88 -8.81 -5.90
N ARG A 68 -4.70 -9.86 -5.94
CA ARG A 68 -4.61 -11.01 -5.03
C ARG A 68 -3.47 -11.93 -5.47
N THR A 69 -2.65 -12.35 -4.52
CA THR A 69 -1.63 -13.38 -4.78
C THR A 69 -2.18 -14.77 -4.44
N LYS A 70 -1.80 -15.81 -5.19
CA LYS A 70 -2.38 -17.16 -5.10
C LYS A 70 -2.06 -17.88 -3.78
N TYR A 71 -0.90 -17.57 -3.18
CA TYR A 71 -0.35 -18.30 -2.03
C TYR A 71 -0.22 -17.48 -0.75
N THR A 72 -0.55 -16.19 -0.78
CA THR A 72 -0.43 -15.30 0.39
C THR A 72 -1.58 -14.31 0.44
N ASP A 73 -1.94 -13.84 1.64
CA ASP A 73 -2.87 -12.71 1.78
C ASP A 73 -2.21 -11.37 1.43
N SER A 74 -0.97 -11.38 0.95
CA SER A 74 -0.29 -10.18 0.47
C SER A 74 -0.98 -9.69 -0.78
N ARG A 75 -1.08 -8.37 -0.88
CA ARG A 75 -1.73 -7.70 -2.00
C ARG A 75 -0.71 -6.84 -2.71
N GLN A 76 -0.83 -6.77 -4.02
CA GLN A 76 -0.02 -5.86 -4.82
C GLN A 76 -0.95 -4.83 -5.43
N PHE A 77 -0.50 -3.59 -5.52
CA PHE A 77 -1.22 -2.58 -6.28
C PHE A 77 -0.26 -1.86 -7.21
N THR A 78 -0.76 -1.42 -8.35
CA THR A 78 0.02 -0.64 -9.31
C THR A 78 -0.16 0.84 -9.01
N ILE A 79 0.94 1.60 -8.99
CA ILE A 79 0.86 3.05 -8.89
C ILE A 79 0.44 3.61 -10.26
N PRO A 80 -0.60 4.47 -10.32
CA PRO A 80 -1.07 5.06 -11.57
C PRO A 80 0.03 5.91 -12.23
N LYS A 81 0.07 5.89 -13.57
CA LYS A 81 1.07 6.59 -14.39
C LYS A 81 1.15 8.09 -14.08
N GLU A 82 0.01 8.72 -13.81
CA GLU A 82 -0.09 10.15 -13.48
C GLU A 82 0.82 10.54 -12.32
N ILE A 83 0.77 9.80 -11.21
CA ILE A 83 1.59 10.04 -10.02
C ILE A 83 3.06 9.76 -10.31
N ARG A 84 3.32 8.69 -11.07
CA ARG A 84 4.67 8.31 -11.46
C ARG A 84 5.34 9.40 -12.28
N GLU A 85 4.65 9.97 -13.27
CA GLU A 85 5.18 11.04 -14.10
C GLU A 85 5.32 12.34 -13.32
N LYS A 86 4.32 12.68 -12.50
CA LYS A 86 4.32 13.89 -11.68
C LYS A 86 5.49 13.96 -10.69
N HIS A 87 5.86 12.82 -10.11
CA HIS A 87 6.96 12.72 -9.14
C HIS A 87 8.23 12.06 -9.68
N ARG A 88 8.28 11.76 -10.99
CA ARG A 88 9.38 11.00 -11.61
C ARG A 88 9.76 9.74 -10.82
N LEU A 89 8.76 9.02 -10.30
CA LEU A 89 8.96 7.81 -9.52
C LEU A 89 9.59 6.72 -10.41
N SER A 90 10.73 6.22 -9.94
CA SER A 90 11.47 5.12 -10.56
C SER A 90 11.33 3.84 -9.74
N ALA A 91 11.60 2.69 -10.37
CA ALA A 91 11.79 1.44 -9.65
C ALA A 91 12.81 1.65 -8.52
N ASN A 92 12.55 1.12 -7.33
CA ASN A 92 13.30 1.34 -6.08
C ASN A 92 13.05 2.68 -5.36
N SER A 93 12.17 3.54 -5.85
CA SER A 93 11.79 4.74 -5.08
C SER A 93 11.03 4.33 -3.82
N GLU A 94 11.27 5.08 -2.74
CA GLU A 94 10.56 4.93 -1.49
C GLU A 94 9.29 5.78 -1.49
N VAL A 95 8.19 5.18 -1.08
CA VAL A 95 6.90 5.86 -0.88
C VAL A 95 6.45 5.63 0.54
N GLU A 96 5.87 6.64 1.15
CA GLU A 96 5.29 6.54 2.48
C GLU A 96 3.80 6.33 2.34
N ILE A 97 3.28 5.23 2.85
CA ILE A 97 1.86 4.95 2.87
C ILE A 97 1.34 5.53 4.17
N LEU A 98 0.50 6.55 4.08
CA LEU A 98 -0.09 7.22 5.23
C LEU A 98 -1.34 6.52 5.72
N ASP A 99 -2.18 6.05 4.80
CA ASP A 99 -3.46 5.45 5.14
C ASP A 99 -3.91 4.49 4.06
N ILE A 100 -4.62 3.43 4.44
CA ILE A 100 -5.25 2.52 3.48
C ILE A 100 -6.66 2.27 3.99
N ARG A 101 -7.65 2.63 3.18
CA ARG A 101 -9.05 2.40 3.49
C ARG A 101 -9.71 1.48 2.49
N PRO A 102 -10.71 0.70 2.94
CA PRO A 102 -11.66 0.11 2.02
C PRO A 102 -12.33 1.22 1.18
N PRO A 103 -12.66 0.96 -0.09
CA PRO A 103 -13.42 1.92 -0.88
C PRO A 103 -14.84 1.99 -0.29
N GLU A 104 -15.33 3.22 -0.04
CA GLU A 104 -16.70 3.45 0.48
C GLU A 104 -17.78 2.99 -0.50
N SER A 105 -17.43 2.73 -1.76
CA SER A 105 -18.30 2.07 -2.74
C SER A 105 -17.47 1.21 -3.70
N PRO A 106 -17.93 -0.02 -4.05
CA PRO A 106 -17.27 -0.87 -5.04
C PRO A 106 -17.28 -0.29 -6.47
N ASP A 107 -17.93 0.87 -6.66
CA ASP A 107 -18.19 1.53 -7.95
C ASP A 107 -17.87 3.04 -7.89
N GLN A 108 -16.67 3.42 -7.46
CA GLN A 108 -16.22 4.81 -7.62
C GLN A 108 -14.77 4.86 -8.08
N GLN A 109 -14.62 4.73 -9.40
CA GLN A 109 -13.44 5.24 -10.09
C GLN A 109 -13.44 6.77 -10.01
N VAL A 110 -12.30 7.30 -9.56
CA VAL A 110 -11.82 8.67 -9.76
C VAL A 110 -12.75 9.82 -9.35
N VAL A 111 -12.55 10.33 -8.14
CA VAL A 111 -12.73 11.78 -7.89
C VAL A 111 -11.37 12.38 -7.57
N GLY A 112 -10.79 13.07 -8.56
CA GLY A 112 -9.69 14.00 -8.35
C GLY A 112 -10.10 15.12 -7.39
N PRO A 113 -9.13 15.94 -6.95
CA PRO A 113 -9.31 16.80 -5.78
C PRO A 113 -10.49 17.74 -5.95
N ARG A 114 -11.44 17.69 -5.00
CA ARG A 114 -12.31 18.81 -4.69
C ARG A 114 -11.42 19.93 -4.15
N ALA A 115 -10.92 20.76 -5.05
CA ALA A 115 -10.48 22.10 -4.70
C ALA A 115 -11.75 22.90 -4.37
N SER A 116 -12.03 23.02 -3.07
CA SER A 116 -13.00 23.97 -2.56
C SER A 116 -12.52 25.38 -2.86
N ARG A 117 -13.32 26.17 -3.58
CA ARG A 117 -13.31 27.63 -3.50
C ARG A 117 -14.74 28.13 -3.53
#